data_AF-A0AAP3YYY1-F1
#
_entry.id   AF-A0AAP3YYY1-F1
#
_cell.length_a   1.000
_cell.length_b   1.000
_cell.length_c   1.000
_cell.angle_alpha   90.00
_cell.angle_beta   90.00
_cell.angle_gamma   90.00
#
_symmetry.space_group_name_H-M   'P 1'
#
loop_
_entity.id
_entity.type
_entity.pdbx_description
1 polymer ?
#
loop_
_entity_poly.entity_id
_entity_poly.type
_entity_poly.pdbx_seq_one_letter_code
_entity_poly.pdbx_strand_id
1 'polypeptide(L)'
;MGHSEGYNVQGDSEEIGINLMNEKYIKKYFTRTRKKTRSIIQKNDIFFGKEHLKSVSEIYILGHSLGDIDLPYFREIIKKINNEIEWKIYAYSLSEEKYYSEKMRKLGITNFRFLIWDDL
;
A
#
# COMPACT_ATOMS: atom_id res chain seq x y z
N MET A 1 45.57 0.66 17.55
CA MET A 1 44.65 -0.31 18.19
C MET A 1 43.89 0.44 19.27
N GLY A 2 42.68 0.93 18.95
CA GLY A 2 41.80 1.63 19.89
C GLY A 2 40.58 0.75 20.12
N HIS A 3 40.44 0.27 21.35
CA HIS A 3 39.37 -0.63 21.78
C HIS A 3 38.00 0.03 21.66
N SER A 4 37.04 -0.75 21.21
CA SER A 4 35.61 -0.47 21.13
C SER A 4 35.05 0.03 22.45
N GLU A 5 34.45 1.23 22.44
CA GLU A 5 33.55 1.68 23.50
C GLU A 5 32.32 0.76 23.52
N GLY A 6 32.19 0.00 24.61
CA GLY A 6 31.01 -0.80 24.89
C GLY A 6 29.84 0.10 25.25
N TYR A 7 28.78 0.04 24.44
CA TYR A 7 27.47 0.57 24.82
C TYR A 7 26.95 -0.24 26.02
N ASN A 8 26.95 0.40 27.20
CA ASN A 8 26.45 -0.20 28.42
C ASN A 8 24.93 -0.09 28.42
N VAL A 9 24.23 -1.14 27.96
CA VAL A 9 22.78 -1.25 28.05
C VAL A 9 22.44 -1.80 29.43
N GLN A 10 22.48 -0.94 30.43
CA GLN A 10 21.94 -1.23 31.74
C GLN A 10 20.62 -0.47 31.89
N GLY A 11 19.61 -0.95 31.16
CA GLY A 11 18.23 -0.49 31.32
C GLY A 11 17.59 -1.24 32.49
N ASP A 12 16.95 -0.51 33.40
CA ASP A 12 16.25 -1.10 34.55
C ASP A 12 15.18 -2.09 34.07
N SER A 13 15.05 -3.21 34.79
CA SER A 13 14.16 -4.31 34.41
C SER A 13 12.69 -3.87 34.27
N GLU A 14 12.30 -2.86 35.06
CA GLU A 14 10.98 -2.21 35.00
C GLU A 14 10.79 -1.40 33.72
N GLU A 15 11.81 -0.66 33.29
CA GLU A 15 11.78 0.13 32.04
C GLU A 15 11.70 -0.78 30.81
N ILE A 16 12.45 -1.88 30.81
CA ILE A 16 12.35 -2.93 29.78
C ILE A 16 10.93 -3.52 29.76
N GLY A 17 10.36 -3.81 30.92
CA GLY A 17 8.99 -4.32 31.05
C GLY A 17 7.92 -3.36 30.51
N ILE A 18 8.05 -2.06 30.81
CA ILE A 18 7.16 -1.00 30.31
C ILE A 18 7.27 -0.87 28.79
N ASN A 19 8.48 -0.87 28.24
CA ASN A 19 8.70 -0.74 26.80
C ASN A 19 8.13 -1.95 26.03
N LEU A 20 8.32 -3.17 26.53
CA LEU A 20 7.74 -4.38 25.94
C LEU A 20 6.21 -4.40 26.00
N MET A 21 5.63 -3.98 27.14
CA MET A 21 4.17 -3.81 27.28
C MET A 21 3.65 -2.79 26.26
N ASN A 22 4.27 -1.61 26.18
CA ASN A 22 3.88 -0.54 25.26
C ASN A 22 3.95 -0.99 23.79
N GLU A 23 5.03 -1.67 23.40
CA GLU A 23 5.14 -2.26 22.07
C GLU A 23 4.00 -3.22 21.76
N LYS A 24 3.64 -4.09 22.72
CA LYS A 24 2.54 -5.05 22.56
C LYS A 24 1.21 -4.35 22.36
N TYR A 25 0.93 -3.28 23.12
CA TYR A 25 -0.29 -2.49 22.96
C TYR A 25 -0.35 -1.78 21.61
N ILE A 26 0.75 -1.17 21.18
CA ILE A 26 0.87 -0.50 19.89
C ILE A 26 0.68 -1.51 18.75
N LYS A 27 1.37 -2.66 18.79
CA LYS A 27 1.23 -3.74 17.81
C LYS A 27 -0.22 -4.26 17.75
N LYS A 28 -0.87 -4.44 18.90
CA LYS A 28 -2.27 -4.88 18.99
C LYS A 28 -3.22 -3.84 18.39
N TYR A 29 -3.03 -2.57 18.70
CA TYR A 29 -3.83 -1.47 18.14
C TYR A 29 -3.75 -1.47 16.62
N PHE A 30 -2.54 -1.40 16.06
CA PHE A 30 -2.36 -1.41 14.61
C PHE A 30 -2.89 -2.69 13.97
N THR A 31 -2.69 -3.86 14.58
CA THR A 31 -3.23 -5.12 14.03
C THR A 31 -4.76 -5.11 13.99
N ARG A 32 -5.41 -4.52 15.00
CA ARG A 32 -6.87 -4.47 15.10
C ARG A 32 -7.48 -3.44 14.16
N THR A 33 -6.83 -2.30 13.99
CA THR A 33 -7.31 -1.18 13.15
C THR A 33 -6.85 -1.26 11.70
N ARG A 34 -5.84 -2.10 11.41
CA ARG A 34 -5.36 -2.34 10.05
C ARG A 34 -6.50 -2.86 9.19
N LYS A 35 -6.68 -2.21 8.04
CA LYS A 35 -7.61 -2.61 6.99
C LYS A 35 -7.39 -4.08 6.64
N LYS A 36 -8.41 -4.91 6.87
CA LYS A 36 -8.38 -6.34 6.55
C LYS A 36 -8.68 -6.54 5.06
N THR A 37 -7.80 -6.04 4.20
CA THR A 37 -7.99 -5.96 2.75
C THR A 37 -8.49 -7.27 2.13
N ARG A 38 -7.89 -8.42 2.49
CA ARG A 38 -8.32 -9.74 1.99
C ARG A 38 -9.78 -10.06 2.36
N SER A 39 -10.18 -9.81 3.60
CA SER A 39 -11.56 -10.02 4.04
C SER A 39 -12.53 -9.07 3.34
N ILE A 40 -12.11 -7.84 3.06
CA ILE A 40 -12.95 -6.88 2.31
C ILE A 40 -13.13 -7.36 0.86
N ILE A 41 -12.06 -7.81 0.19
CA ILE A 41 -12.15 -8.37 -1.16
C ILE A 41 -13.11 -9.56 -1.18
N GLN A 42 -12.97 -10.50 -0.24
CA GLN A 42 -13.86 -11.67 -0.14
C GLN A 42 -15.32 -11.29 0.09
N LYS A 43 -15.59 -10.27 0.90
CA LYS A 43 -16.96 -9.78 1.15
C LYS A 43 -17.58 -9.05 -0.04
N ASN A 44 -16.76 -8.64 -1.01
CA ASN A 44 -17.17 -7.91 -2.21
C ASN A 44 -16.81 -8.71 -3.46
N ASP A 45 -16.90 -10.04 -3.38
CA ASP A 45 -16.54 -10.97 -4.45
C ASP A 45 -17.31 -10.73 -5.75
N ILE A 46 -18.56 -10.28 -5.65
CA ILE A 46 -19.36 -9.84 -6.80
C ILE A 46 -18.63 -8.71 -7.53
N PHE A 47 -18.27 -7.63 -6.84
CA PHE A 47 -17.55 -6.50 -7.46
C PHE A 47 -16.20 -6.92 -8.05
N PHE A 48 -15.41 -7.70 -7.29
CA PHE A 48 -14.11 -8.21 -7.76
C PHE A 48 -14.25 -9.41 -8.71
N GLY A 49 -15.48 -9.79 -9.07
CA GLY A 49 -15.79 -10.88 -9.97
C GLY A 49 -15.25 -10.59 -11.36
N LYS A 50 -14.74 -11.63 -12.03
CA LYS A 50 -14.17 -11.50 -13.37
C LYS A 50 -15.19 -10.93 -14.37
N GLU A 51 -16.47 -11.29 -14.22
CA GLU A 51 -17.54 -10.81 -15.09
C GLU A 51 -17.73 -9.30 -15.05
N HIS A 52 -17.43 -8.65 -13.93
CA HIS A 52 -17.55 -7.19 -13.76
C HIS A 52 -16.28 -6.45 -14.20
N LEU A 53 -15.12 -7.04 -13.98
CA LEU A 53 -13.84 -6.38 -14.25
C LEU A 53 -13.31 -6.62 -15.67
N LYS A 54 -13.73 -7.69 -16.35
CA LYS A 54 -13.29 -7.99 -17.73
C LYS A 54 -13.72 -6.94 -18.77
N SER A 55 -14.80 -6.20 -18.51
CA SER A 55 -15.34 -5.17 -19.41
C SER A 55 -14.81 -3.77 -19.11
N VAL A 56 -13.98 -3.62 -18.08
CA VAL A 56 -13.33 -2.34 -17.78
C VAL A 56 -12.37 -2.02 -18.91
N SER A 57 -12.47 -0.81 -19.45
CA SER A 57 -11.59 -0.30 -20.51
C SER A 57 -10.57 0.71 -20.03
N GLU A 58 -10.84 1.38 -18.89
CA GLU A 58 -10.00 2.44 -18.34
C GLU A 58 -10.02 2.39 -16.82
N ILE A 59 -8.89 2.72 -16.19
CA ILE A 59 -8.76 2.79 -14.74
C ILE A 59 -8.25 4.16 -14.32
N TYR A 60 -8.92 4.75 -13.33
CA TYR A 60 -8.59 6.04 -12.76
C TYR A 60 -8.20 5.85 -11.29
N ILE A 61 -6.99 6.28 -10.92
CA ILE A 61 -6.53 6.30 -9.54
C ILE A 61 -6.58 7.74 -9.06
N LEU A 62 -7.42 8.01 -8.06
CA LEU A 62 -7.67 9.34 -7.53
C LEU A 62 -7.23 9.42 -6.07
N GLY A 63 -6.35 10.37 -5.74
CA GLY A 63 -6.04 10.74 -4.34
C GLY A 63 -5.52 9.58 -3.49
N HIS A 64 -4.87 8.62 -4.14
CA HIS A 64 -4.50 7.35 -3.53
C HIS A 64 -3.00 7.33 -3.27
N SER A 65 -2.59 7.08 -2.03
CA SER A 65 -1.17 7.04 -1.63
C SER A 65 -0.38 5.85 -2.20
N LEU A 66 -1.07 4.90 -2.85
CA LEU A 66 -0.52 3.63 -3.35
C LEU A 66 0.29 2.88 -2.27
N GLY A 67 -0.17 3.00 -1.03
CA GLY A 67 0.44 2.38 0.13
C GLY A 67 0.38 0.85 0.09
N ASP A 68 1.33 0.21 0.77
CA ASP A 68 1.50 -1.25 0.73
C ASP A 68 0.28 -2.03 1.26
N ILE A 69 -0.54 -1.37 2.09
CA ILE A 69 -1.78 -1.92 2.63
C ILE A 69 -2.85 -2.17 1.55
N ASP A 70 -2.85 -1.37 0.49
CA ASP A 70 -3.85 -1.40 -0.57
C ASP A 70 -3.41 -2.25 -1.77
N LEU A 71 -2.13 -2.62 -1.88
CA LEU A 71 -1.62 -3.49 -2.95
C LEU A 71 -2.46 -4.75 -3.21
N PRO A 72 -3.06 -5.43 -2.21
CA PRO A 72 -3.89 -6.59 -2.50
C PRO A 72 -5.15 -6.25 -3.31
N TYR A 73 -5.71 -5.03 -3.22
CA TYR A 73 -6.80 -4.60 -4.11
C TYR A 73 -6.33 -4.49 -5.56
N PHE A 74 -5.21 -3.79 -5.79
CA PHE A 74 -4.63 -3.65 -7.13
C PHE A 74 -4.32 -5.01 -7.74
N ARG A 75 -3.71 -5.91 -6.99
CA ARG A 75 -3.42 -7.27 -7.45
C ARG A 75 -4.67 -8.04 -7.83
N GLU A 76 -5.77 -7.86 -7.09
CA GLU A 76 -7.02 -8.54 -7.43
C GLU A 76 -7.65 -7.95 -8.70
N ILE A 77 -7.62 -6.63 -8.86
CA ILE A 77 -8.08 -5.96 -10.08
C ILE A 77 -7.26 -6.43 -11.29
N ILE A 78 -5.92 -6.36 -11.22
CA ILE A 78 -5.00 -6.75 -12.30
C ILE A 78 -5.26 -8.19 -12.78
N LYS A 79 -5.56 -9.12 -11.87
CA LYS A 79 -5.85 -10.53 -12.23
C LYS A 79 -7.14 -10.71 -13.04
N LYS A 80 -8.05 -9.74 -12.98
CA LYS A 80 -9.44 -9.90 -13.44
C LYS A 80 -9.78 -9.01 -14.63
N ILE A 81 -9.04 -7.92 -14.83
CA ILE A 81 -9.13 -7.04 -15.99
C ILE A 81 -8.37 -7.61 -17.20
N ASN A 82 -8.56 -7.02 -18.37
CA ASN A 82 -7.73 -7.31 -19.55
C ASN A 82 -6.37 -6.61 -19.44
N ASN A 83 -5.33 -7.20 -20.04
CA ASN A 83 -3.95 -6.74 -19.87
C ASN A 83 -3.61 -5.43 -20.61
N GLU A 84 -4.50 -4.90 -21.45
CA GLU A 84 -4.24 -3.74 -22.32
C GLU A 84 -4.93 -2.45 -21.87
N ILE A 85 -5.23 -2.30 -20.58
CA ILE A 85 -5.91 -1.11 -20.06
C ILE A 85 -4.89 -0.05 -19.63
N GLU A 86 -5.12 1.20 -20.04
CA GLU A 86 -4.37 2.36 -19.55
C GLU A 86 -4.82 2.72 -18.13
N TRP A 87 -3.85 2.90 -17.23
CA TRP A 87 -4.08 3.40 -15.86
C TRP A 87 -3.74 4.88 -15.78
N LYS A 88 -4.74 5.71 -15.48
CA LYS A 88 -4.62 7.16 -15.32
C LYS A 88 -4.48 7.50 -13.84
N ILE A 89 -3.34 8.06 -13.46
CA ILE A 89 -3.00 8.34 -12.06
C ILE A 89 -3.06 9.83 -11.82
N TYR A 90 -4.00 10.26 -10.99
CA TYR A 90 -4.13 11.66 -10.59
C TYR A 90 -3.32 11.93 -9.33
N ALA A 91 -2.26 12.70 -9.50
CA ALA A 91 -1.37 13.13 -8.43
C ALA A 91 -1.65 14.59 -8.08
N TYR A 92 -1.38 14.97 -6.82
CA TYR A 92 -1.46 16.37 -6.42
C TYR A 92 -0.29 17.17 -6.99
N SER A 93 0.88 16.55 -7.13
CA SER A 93 2.07 17.18 -7.68
C SER A 93 2.87 16.22 -8.56
N LEU A 94 3.50 16.76 -9.61
CA LEU A 94 4.44 16.02 -10.46
C LEU A 94 5.66 15.50 -9.70
N SER A 95 5.98 16.07 -8.54
CA SER A 95 7.06 15.56 -7.68
C SER A 95 6.83 14.12 -7.20
N GLU A 96 5.58 13.64 -7.23
CA GLU A 96 5.21 12.27 -6.83
C GLU A 96 5.32 11.25 -7.97
N GLU A 97 5.55 11.70 -9.21
CA GLU A 97 5.57 10.86 -10.41
C GLU A 97 6.54 9.68 -10.28
N LYS A 98 7.76 9.93 -9.79
CA LYS A 98 8.77 8.89 -9.60
C LYS A 98 8.29 7.83 -8.61
N TYR A 99 7.72 8.26 -7.48
CA TYR A 99 7.23 7.37 -6.43
C TYR A 99 6.13 6.44 -6.96
N TYR A 100 5.12 7.02 -7.62
CA TYR A 100 4.02 6.25 -8.19
C TYR A 100 4.48 5.35 -9.33
N SER A 101 5.39 5.82 -10.20
CA SER A 101 5.95 5.01 -11.28
C SER A 101 6.62 3.74 -10.76
N GLU A 102 7.42 3.85 -9.68
CA GLU A 102 8.05 2.70 -9.04
C GLU A 102 7.03 1.73 -8.45
N LYS A 103 5.95 2.24 -7.82
CA LYS A 103 4.87 1.41 -7.28
C LYS A 103 4.10 0.68 -8.37
N MET A 104 3.74 1.36 -9.47
CA MET A 104 3.02 0.75 -10.59
C MET A 104 3.85 -0.32 -11.29
N ARG A 105 5.15 -0.07 -11.50
CA ARG A 105 6.08 -1.07 -12.03
C ARG A 105 6.23 -2.28 -11.10
N LYS A 106 6.28 -2.08 -9.78
CA LYS A 106 6.27 -3.19 -8.79
C LYS A 106 4.97 -4.02 -8.84
N LEU A 107 3.87 -3.45 -9.31
CA LEU A 107 2.61 -4.15 -9.54
C LEU A 107 2.56 -4.84 -10.92
N GLY A 108 3.57 -4.64 -11.78
CA GLY A 108 3.60 -5.15 -13.15
C GLY A 108 2.80 -4.32 -14.15
N ILE A 109 2.37 -3.12 -13.76
CA ILE A 109 1.62 -2.21 -14.64
C ILE A 109 2.63 -1.35 -15.40
N THR A 110 2.58 -1.40 -16.72
CA THR A 110 3.48 -0.65 -17.62
C THR A 110 2.75 0.39 -18.46
N ASN A 111 1.46 0.19 -18.73
CA ASN A 111 0.62 1.15 -19.44
C ASN A 111 -0.08 2.08 -18.44
N PHE A 112 0.61 3.17 -18.07
CA PHE A 112 0.06 4.18 -17.18
C PHE A 112 0.56 5.58 -17.54
N ARG A 113 -0.23 6.59 -17.19
CA ARG A 113 0.15 8.00 -17.31
C ARG A 113 -0.25 8.80 -16.09
N PHE A 114 0.47 9.89 -15.85
CA PHE A 114 0.20 10.84 -14.78
C PHE A 114 -0.61 12.01 -15.28
N LEU A 115 -1.55 12.45 -14.45
CA LEU A 115 -2.40 13.60 -14.68
C LEU A 115 -2.41 14.44 -13.39
N ILE A 116 -2.51 15.76 -13.53
CA ILE A 116 -2.69 16.67 -12.41
C ILE A 116 -4.20 16.90 -12.23
N TRP A 117 -4.63 17.11 -10.99
CA TRP A 117 -6.05 17.36 -10.68
C TRP A 117 -6.66 18.56 -11.41
N ASP A 118 -5.84 19.55 -11.77
CA ASP A 118 -6.30 20.75 -12.49
C ASP A 118 -6.67 20.46 -13.98
N ASP A 119 -6.37 19.25 -14.47
CA ASP A 119 -6.63 18.81 -15.86
C ASP A 119 -7.94 18.00 -16.00
N LEU A 120 -8.80 17.97 -14.97
CA LEU A 120 -10.02 17.12 -14.88
C LEU A 120 -11.31 17.81 -15.35
#